data_AF-A0A662KU83-F1
#
_entry.id   AF-A0A662KU83-F1
#
_cell.length_a   1.000
_cell.length_b   1.000
_cell.length_c   1.000
_cell.angle_alpha   90.00
_cell.angle_beta   90.00
_cell.angle_gamma   90.00
#
_symmetry.space_group_name_H-M   'P 1'
#
loop_
_entity.id
_entity.type
_entity.pdbx_description
1 polymer ?
#
loop_
_entity_poly.entity_id
_entity_poly.type
_entity_poly.pdbx_seq_one_letter_code
_entity_poly.pdbx_strand_id
1 'polypeptide(L)' 'NISEINKVEFYIDDKLMETVYDMPFSWKWEDASPFTHTIKVIAYDSAGNSASDEREVWTIM' A
#
# COMPACT_ATOMS: atom_id res chain seq x y z
N ASN A 1 10.23 22.78 -0.09
CA ASN A 1 10.00 22.05 1.18
C ASN A 1 9.56 20.66 0.79
N ILE A 2 10.37 19.64 1.05
CA ILE A 2 9.99 18.25 0.76
C ILE A 2 9.13 17.85 1.94
N SER A 3 7.86 17.59 1.71
CA SER A 3 6.94 17.16 2.76
C SER A 3 7.26 15.71 3.15
N GLU A 4 7.45 15.46 4.43
CA GLU A 4 7.73 14.11 4.96
C GLU A 4 6.50 13.22 4.79
N ILE A 5 6.69 11.93 4.49
CA ILE A 5 5.59 10.98 4.41
C ILE A 5 5.03 10.76 5.82
N ASN A 6 3.73 11.00 5.98
CA ASN A 6 2.99 10.83 7.22
C ASN A 6 2.44 9.41 7.39
N LYS A 7 1.97 8.81 6.28
CA LYS A 7 1.44 7.45 6.27
C LYS A 7 1.47 6.83 4.87
N VAL A 8 1.46 5.51 4.82
CA VAL A 8 1.29 4.71 3.62
C VAL A 8 0.18 3.70 3.85
N GLU A 9 -0.79 3.67 2.95
CA GLU A 9 -1.91 2.72 2.96
C GLU A 9 -1.68 1.63 1.91
N PHE A 10 -1.89 0.38 2.31
CA PHE A 10 -1.77 -0.79 1.44
C PHE A 10 -3.15 -1.40 1.20
N TYR A 11 -3.46 -1.67 -0.05
CA TYR A 11 -4.73 -2.23 -0.50
C TYR A 11 -4.53 -3.50 -1.30
N ILE A 12 -5.46 -4.44 -1.14
CA ILE A 12 -5.63 -5.62 -2.01
C ILE A 12 -7.06 -5.60 -2.53
N ASP A 13 -7.24 -5.58 -3.85
CA ASP A 13 -8.56 -5.54 -4.51
C ASP A 13 -9.46 -4.43 -3.94
N ASP A 14 -8.91 -3.22 -3.86
CA ASP A 14 -9.53 -2.01 -3.29
C ASP A 14 -9.89 -2.08 -1.79
N LYS A 15 -9.60 -3.18 -1.10
CA LYS A 15 -9.75 -3.30 0.36
C LYS A 15 -8.51 -2.80 1.07
N LEU A 16 -8.67 -1.84 1.99
CA LEU A 16 -7.59 -1.39 2.87
C LEU A 16 -7.16 -2.54 3.79
N MET A 17 -5.87 -2.88 3.71
CA MET A 17 -5.28 -3.97 4.49
C MET A 17 -4.45 -3.45 5.64
N GLU A 18 -3.65 -2.40 5.41
CA GLU A 18 -2.75 -1.86 6.44
C GLU A 18 -2.52 -0.35 6.24
N THR A 19 -2.28 0.35 7.35
CA THR A 19 -1.77 1.73 7.35
C THR A 19 -0.48 1.80 8.15
N VAL A 20 0.63 2.17 7.50
CA VAL A 20 1.95 2.27 8.12
C VAL A 20 2.32 3.74 8.29
N TYR A 21 2.67 4.15 9.51
CA TYR A 21 2.99 5.54 9.86
C TYR A 21 4.49 5.80 10.00
N ASP A 22 5.30 4.75 10.16
CA ASP A 22 6.72 4.87 10.45
C ASP A 22 7.58 4.16 9.40
N MET A 23 8.80 4.66 9.21
CA MET A 23 9.78 4.01 8.35
C MET A 23 10.36 2.74 9.03
N PRO A 24 10.58 1.65 8.29
CA PRO A 24 10.30 1.46 6.87
C PRO A 24 8.80 1.27 6.61
N PHE A 25 8.26 1.97 5.59
CA PHE A 25 6.87 1.80 5.15
C PHE A 25 6.69 0.46 4.44
N SER A 26 6.58 -0.60 5.22
CA SER A 26 6.45 -1.97 4.73
C SER A 26 5.31 -2.68 5.42
N TRP A 27 4.63 -3.50 4.64
CA TRP A 27 3.59 -4.40 5.12
C TRP A 27 3.81 -5.77 4.47
N LYS A 28 3.65 -6.83 5.27
CA LYS A 28 3.77 -8.20 4.80
C LYS A 28 2.37 -8.76 4.58
N TRP A 29 2.08 -9.16 3.35
CA TRP A 29 0.85 -9.85 3.01
C TRP A 29 1.00 -11.36 3.28
N GLU A 30 0.42 -11.85 4.38
CA GLU A 30 0.58 -13.25 4.81
C GLU A 30 -0.46 -14.20 4.19
N ASP A 31 -1.71 -13.75 4.02
CA ASP A 31 -2.83 -14.58 3.57
C ASP A 31 -3.24 -14.23 2.14
N ALA A 32 -2.32 -14.40 1.19
CA ALA A 32 -2.63 -14.26 -0.23
C ALA A 32 -3.47 -15.45 -0.70
N SER A 33 -4.74 -15.21 -1.03
CA SER A 33 -5.55 -16.20 -1.75
C SER A 33 -5.00 -16.41 -3.15
N PRO A 34 -5.15 -17.59 -3.78
CA PRO A 34 -4.71 -17.81 -5.15
C PRO A 34 -5.44 -16.89 -6.14
N PHE A 35 -4.90 -16.82 -7.37
CA PHE A 35 -5.38 -16.02 -8.50
C PHE A 35 -4.83 -14.57 -8.53
N THR A 36 -5.38 -13.77 -9.43
CA THR A 36 -4.99 -12.38 -9.66
C THR A 36 -5.48 -11.49 -8.53
N HIS A 37 -4.60 -10.62 -8.05
CA HIS A 37 -4.91 -9.55 -7.12
C HIS A 37 -4.34 -8.23 -7.61
N THR A 38 -5.04 -7.13 -7.36
CA THR A 38 -4.52 -5.77 -7.55
C THR A 38 -3.98 -5.26 -6.23
N ILE A 39 -2.66 -5.05 -6.16
CA ILE A 39 -2.02 -4.36 -5.05
C ILE A 39 -2.02 -2.88 -5.37
N LYS A 40 -2.57 -2.06 -4.48
CA LYS A 40 -2.50 -0.59 -4.57
C LYS A 40 -1.87 -0.02 -3.32
N VAL A 41 -0.98 0.96 -3.49
CA VAL A 41 -0.30 1.65 -2.40
C VAL A 41 -0.57 3.14 -2.54
N ILE A 42 -0.92 3.81 -1.44
CA ILE A 42 -1.13 5.27 -1.41
C ILE A 42 -0.25 5.85 -0.31
N ALA A 43 0.68 6.73 -0.67
CA ALA A 43 1.50 7.49 0.27
C ALA A 43 0.93 8.89 0.45
N TYR A 44 0.87 9.34 1.70
CA TYR A 44 0.39 10.66 2.09
C TYR A 44 1.49 11.42 2.79
N ASP A 45 1.72 12.65 2.38
CA ASP A 45 2.71 13.54 2.99
C ASP A 45 2.07 14.44 4.06
N SER A 46 2.91 15.05 4.90
CA SER A 46 2.51 15.94 6.00
C SER A 46 1.82 17.24 5.56
N ALA A 47 1.90 17.59 4.28
CA ALA A 47 1.27 18.76 3.66
C ALA A 47 -0.10 18.42 3.05
N GLY A 48 -0.54 17.16 3.15
CA GLY A 48 -1.80 16.68 2.63
C GLY A 48 -1.76 16.28 1.16
N ASN A 49 -0.59 16.19 0.53
CA ASN A 49 -0.49 15.62 -0.82
C ASN A 49 -0.48 14.09 -0.73
N SER A 50 -0.90 13.44 -1.81
CA SER A 50 -0.86 11.99 -1.94
C SER A 50 -0.38 11.55 -3.32
N ALA A 51 0.28 10.40 -3.38
CA ALA A 51 0.61 9.70 -4.61
C ALA A 51 0.25 8.21 -4.47
N SER A 52 -0.15 7.59 -5.56
CA SER A 52 -0.52 6.17 -5.59
C SER A 52 0.18 5.42 -6.70
N ASP A 53 0.41 4.13 -6.48
CA ASP A 53 0.84 3.18 -7.49
C ASP A 53 0.04 1.87 -7.34
N GLU A 54 -0.17 1.17 -8.45
CA GLU A 54 -0.92 -0.09 -8.46
C GLU A 54 -0.29 -1.11 -9.39
N ARG A 55 -0.28 -2.38 -8.94
CA ARG A 55 0.26 -3.51 -9.71
C ARG A 55 -0.64 -4.73 -9.58
N GLU A 56 -0.92 -5.33 -10.71
CA GLU A 56 -1.51 -6.66 -10.77
C GLU A 56 -0.45 -7.73 -10.45
N VAL A 57 -0.79 -8.66 -9.56
CA VAL A 57 0.04 -9.82 -9.23
C VAL A 57 -0.77 -11.09 -9.38
N TRP A 58 -0.14 -12.15 -9.87
CA TRP A 58 -0.71 -13.49 -9.89
C TRP A 58 -0.13 -14.29 -8.73
N THR A 59 -0.99 -14.81 -7.86
CA THR A 59 -0.61 -15.65 -6.73
C THR A 59 -0.94 -17.11 -7.02
N ILE A 60 -0.13 -18.00 -6.47
CA ILE A 60 -0.28 -19.46 -6.60
C ILE A 60 -0.61 -20.06 -5.23
N MET A 61 -1.31 -21.19 -5.23
CA MET A 61 -1.52 -22.02 -4.03
C MET A 61 -0.20 -22.67 -3.58
#